data_AF-A0A1G0Y486-F1
#
_entry.id   AF-A0A1G0Y486-F1
#
_cell.length_a   1.000
_cell.length_b   1.000
_cell.length_c   1.000
_cell.angle_alpha   90.00
_cell.angle_beta   90.00
_cell.angle_gamma   90.00
#
_symmetry.space_group_name_H-M   'P 1'
#
loop_
_entity.id
_entity.type
_entity.pdbx_description
1 polymer ?
#
loop_
_entity_poly.entity_id
_entity_poly.type
_entity_poly.pdbx_seq_one_letter_code
_entity_poly.pdbx_strand_id
1 'polypeptide(L)'
;MIFVPPKGSASEVRGKALNVNLSTCRIALYINVPNWGWASKPYLNDPYTSIASDGTWAAYYATGGNDVNATEIIAFLLPSSYNAPVFEQRSSLPRELFDNCAAYVQVAR
;
A
#
# COMPACT_ATOMS: atom_id res chain seq x y z
N MET A 1 -0.47 9.28 10.03
CA MET A 1 0.99 9.09 10.07
C MET A 1 1.33 7.74 9.44
N ILE A 2 2.47 7.63 8.75
CA ILE A 2 2.97 6.38 8.18
C ILE A 2 4.44 6.19 8.61
N PHE A 3 4.83 4.94 8.81
CA PHE A 3 6.20 4.49 9.01
C PHE A 3 6.56 3.55 7.85
N VAL A 4 7.64 3.89 7.14
CA VAL A 4 8.22 3.07 6.09
C VAL A 4 9.58 2.57 6.58
N PRO A 5 9.83 1.24 6.56
CA PRO A 5 11.11 0.68 6.95
C PRO A 5 12.27 1.19 6.07
N PRO A 6 13.49 1.27 6.62
CA PRO A 6 14.69 1.53 5.83
C PRO A 6 14.82 0.57 4.64
N LYS A 7 15.39 1.05 3.54
CA LYS A 7 15.68 0.22 2.37
C LYS A 7 16.51 -1.01 2.77
N GLY A 8 16.18 -2.17 2.21
CA GLY A 8 16.78 -3.46 2.58
C GLY A 8 16.13 -4.17 3.77
N SER A 9 15.29 -3.50 4.58
CA SER A 9 14.55 -4.14 5.68
C SER A 9 13.25 -4.78 5.19
N ALA A 10 12.94 -5.99 5.66
CA ALA A 10 11.65 -6.66 5.39
C ALA A 10 10.55 -6.35 6.43
N SER A 11 10.78 -5.40 7.35
CA SER A 11 9.75 -5.01 8.34
C SER A 11 8.48 -4.49 7.66
N GLU A 12 7.36 -4.50 8.37
CA GLU A 12 6.08 -4.04 7.85
C GLU A 12 6.05 -2.52 7.67
N VAL A 13 5.33 -2.06 6.64
CA VAL A 13 4.87 -0.67 6.55
C VAL A 13 3.72 -0.51 7.54
N ARG A 14 3.75 0.54 8.35
CA ARG A 14 2.75 0.76 9.41
C ARG A 14 2.15 2.13 9.29
N GLY A 15 0.91 2.29 9.72
CA GLY A 15 0.30 3.61 9.74
C GLY A 15 -0.92 3.71 10.63
N LYS A 16 -1.49 4.91 10.63
CA LYS A 16 -2.73 5.22 11.34
C LYS A 16 -3.66 6.06 10.46
N ALA A 17 -4.86 5.53 10.21
CA ALA A 17 -5.98 6.23 9.60
C ALA A 17 -6.84 6.87 10.69
N LEU A 18 -7.24 8.12 10.50
CA LEU A 18 -8.02 8.91 11.46
C LEU A 18 -9.14 9.64 10.73
N ASN A 19 -10.19 10.03 11.45
CA ASN A 19 -11.29 10.86 10.94
C ASN A 19 -12.05 10.25 9.74
N VAL A 20 -12.11 8.92 9.67
CA VAL A 20 -12.87 8.16 8.67
C VAL A 20 -13.63 7.02 9.34
N ASN A 21 -14.68 6.51 8.70
CA ASN A 21 -15.32 5.29 9.17
C ASN A 21 -14.45 4.06 8.80
N LEU A 22 -13.71 3.57 9.79
CA LEU A 22 -12.71 2.51 9.62
C LEU A 22 -13.33 1.18 9.18
N SER A 23 -14.59 0.89 9.52
CA SER A 23 -15.26 -0.35 9.12
C SER A 23 -15.62 -0.39 7.63
N THR A 24 -15.61 0.76 6.96
CA THR A 24 -15.89 0.90 5.52
C THR A 24 -14.65 1.19 4.69
N CYS A 25 -13.46 1.11 5.30
CA CYS A 25 -12.20 1.43 4.65
C CYS A 25 -11.19 0.29 4.74
N ARG A 26 -10.26 0.26 3.78
CA ARG A 26 -9.13 -0.66 3.73
C ARG A 26 -7.91 0.03 3.13
N ILE A 27 -6.72 -0.51 3.40
CA ILE A 27 -5.49 -0.01 2.83
C ILE A 27 -5.11 -0.86 1.61
N ALA A 28 -4.79 -0.22 0.49
CA ALA A 28 -4.10 -0.85 -0.63
C ALA A 28 -2.67 -0.31 -0.70
N LEU A 29 -1.69 -1.22 -0.70
CA LEU A 29 -0.26 -0.87 -0.71
C LEU A 29 0.34 -1.20 -2.08
N TYR A 30 1.14 -0.28 -2.60
CA TYR A 30 1.93 -0.50 -3.81
C TYR A 30 3.38 -0.08 -3.58
N ILE A 31 4.29 -0.81 -4.21
CA ILE A 31 5.73 -0.50 -4.17
C ILE A 31 6.29 -0.38 -5.58
N ASN A 32 7.25 0.50 -5.77
CA ASN A 32 8.02 0.62 -7.01
C ASN A 32 9.42 0.06 -6.81
N VAL A 33 9.74 -1.05 -7.49
CA VAL A 33 11.08 -1.63 -7.49
C VAL A 33 11.82 -1.18 -8.75
N PRO A 34 13.03 -0.57 -8.64
CA PRO A 34 13.79 -0.12 -9.81
C PRO A 34 13.98 -1.23 -10.84
N ASN A 35 13.82 -0.90 -12.12
CA ASN A 35 13.88 -1.82 -13.27
C ASN A 35 12.80 -2.92 -13.31
N TRP A 36 11.89 -2.95 -12.34
CA TRP A 36 10.72 -3.83 -12.33
C TRP A 36 9.44 -3.03 -12.54
N GLY A 37 9.21 -2.01 -11.70
CA GLY A 37 8.02 -1.16 -11.70
C GLY A 37 7.15 -1.34 -10.46
N TRP A 38 5.90 -0.90 -10.58
CA TRP A 38 4.89 -0.93 -9.53
C TRP A 38 4.27 -2.32 -9.36
N ALA A 39 4.11 -2.75 -8.12
CA ALA A 39 3.46 -4.01 -7.73
C ALA A 39 2.52 -3.84 -6.53
N SER A 40 1.41 -4.58 -6.53
CA SER A 40 0.45 -4.66 -5.41
C SER A 40 1.00 -5.49 -4.25
N LYS A 41 0.69 -5.07 -3.03
CA LYS A 41 1.11 -5.71 -1.77
C LYS A 41 -0.05 -5.81 -0.75
N PRO A 42 -0.02 -6.80 0.16
CA PRO A 42 1.05 -7.79 0.37
C PRO A 42 1.09 -8.89 -0.70
N TYR A 43 -0.08 -9.33 -1.17
CA TYR A 43 -0.22 -10.41 -2.14
C TYR A 43 -1.27 -10.08 -3.20
N LEU A 44 -1.16 -10.68 -4.39
CA LEU A 44 -2.13 -10.43 -5.47
C LEU A 44 -3.52 -11.03 -5.16
N ASN A 45 -3.55 -12.16 -4.45
CA ASN A 45 -4.80 -12.81 -4.04
C ASN A 45 -5.37 -12.25 -2.73
N ASP A 46 -4.60 -11.42 -2.01
CA ASP A 46 -5.04 -10.71 -0.80
C ASP A 46 -4.37 -9.31 -0.73
N PRO A 47 -4.84 -8.35 -1.56
CA PRO A 47 -4.14 -7.08 -1.79
C PRO A 47 -4.54 -5.98 -0.79
N TYR A 48 -5.40 -6.29 0.19
CA TYR A 48 -5.96 -5.31 1.10
C TYR A 48 -5.49 -5.56 2.53
N THR A 49 -5.07 -4.50 3.20
CA THR A 49 -4.74 -4.54 4.62
C THR A 49 -5.89 -3.96 5.43
N SER A 50 -6.37 -4.75 6.39
CA SER A 50 -7.41 -4.33 7.35
C SER A 50 -6.90 -3.23 8.27
N ILE A 51 -7.83 -2.39 8.74
CA ILE A 51 -7.55 -1.32 9.70
C ILE A 51 -8.19 -1.70 11.03
N ALA A 52 -7.41 -1.67 12.11
CA ALA A 52 -7.91 -1.92 13.45
C ALA A 52 -8.87 -0.82 13.91
N SER A 53 -9.66 -1.09 14.95
CA SER A 53 -10.66 -0.17 15.50
C SER A 53 -10.07 1.14 16.04
N ASP A 54 -8.79 1.15 16.41
CA ASP A 54 -8.04 2.34 16.82
C ASP A 54 -7.39 3.11 15.64
N GLY A 55 -7.62 2.65 14.41
CA GLY A 55 -7.10 3.22 13.17
C GLY A 55 -5.73 2.69 12.75
N THR A 56 -5.09 1.83 13.54
CA THR A 56 -3.77 1.29 13.20
C THR A 56 -3.86 0.22 12.11
N TRP A 57 -2.81 0.14 11.29
CA TRP A 57 -2.66 -0.89 10.26
C TRP A 57 -1.17 -1.20 10.05
N ALA A 58 -0.90 -2.43 9.61
CA ALA A 58 0.43 -2.92 9.28
C ALA A 58 0.34 -3.84 8.05
N ALA A 59 1.21 -3.63 7.07
CA ALA A 59 1.20 -4.34 5.81
C ALA A 59 2.60 -4.86 5.48
N TYR A 60 2.70 -6.13 5.10
CA TYR A 60 3.90 -6.66 4.47
C TYR A 60 4.04 -6.06 3.08
N TYR A 61 5.22 -5.51 2.79
CA TYR A 61 5.57 -5.04 1.45
C TYR A 61 6.63 -5.93 0.80
N ALA A 62 7.46 -6.59 1.62
CA ALA A 62 8.53 -7.47 1.19
C ALA A 62 8.07 -8.93 1.21
N THR A 63 7.31 -9.31 0.19
CA THR A 63 6.70 -10.64 0.04
C THR A 63 7.28 -11.45 -1.13
N GLY A 64 8.09 -10.81 -1.97
CA GLY A 64 8.79 -11.35 -3.13
C GLY A 64 10.26 -10.93 -3.16
N GLY A 65 11.00 -11.46 -4.14
CA GLY A 65 12.47 -11.50 -4.11
C GLY A 65 13.17 -10.15 -3.91
N ASN A 66 12.83 -9.15 -4.73
CA ASN A 66 13.53 -7.85 -4.75
C ASN A 66 12.74 -6.70 -4.12
N ASP A 67 11.63 -6.99 -3.45
CA ASP A 67 10.74 -5.97 -2.88
C ASP A 67 11.46 -5.05 -1.89
N VAL A 68 12.39 -5.61 -1.09
CA VAL A 68 13.19 -4.85 -0.12
C VAL A 68 14.02 -3.74 -0.76
N ASN A 69 14.18 -3.74 -2.09
CA ASN A 69 14.87 -2.74 -2.88
C ASN A 69 13.94 -1.67 -3.47
N ALA A 70 12.63 -1.70 -3.19
CA ALA A 70 11.70 -0.66 -3.62
C ALA A 70 12.24 0.74 -3.30
N THR A 71 12.03 1.72 -4.16
CA THR A 71 12.42 3.12 -3.94
C THR A 71 11.25 4.01 -3.63
N GLU A 72 10.04 3.52 -3.89
CA GLU A 72 8.80 4.21 -3.57
C GLU A 72 7.81 3.23 -2.95
N ILE A 73 7.09 3.69 -1.95
CA ILE A 73 5.96 2.99 -1.35
C ILE A 73 4.80 3.97 -1.26
N ILE A 74 3.62 3.55 -1.70
CA ILE A 74 2.38 4.32 -1.59
C ILE A 74 1.31 3.48 -0.92
N ALA A 75 0.61 4.09 0.03
CA ALA A 75 -0.55 3.52 0.70
C ALA A 75 -1.78 4.36 0.36
N PHE A 76 -2.81 3.72 -0.16
CA PHE A 76 -4.13 4.32 -0.41
C PHE A 76 -5.12 3.88 0.66
N LEU A 77 -5.87 4.83 1.20
CA LEU A 77 -7.06 4.58 1.99
C LEU A 77 -8.27 4.54 1.04
N LEU A 78 -8.85 3.36 0.85
CA LEU A 78 -9.92 3.13 -0.12
C LEU A 78 -11.22 2.71 0.56
N PRO A 79 -12.39 3.08 0.00
CA PRO A 79 -13.65 2.45 0.37
C PRO A 79 -13.59 0.94 0.15
N SER A 80 -14.17 0.16 1.07
CA SER A 80 -14.20 -1.31 0.95
C SER A 80 -15.03 -1.81 -0.25
N SER A 81 -15.93 -0.97 -0.78
CA SER A 81 -16.72 -1.24 -1.99
C SER A 81 -15.95 -1.06 -3.29
N TYR A 82 -14.83 -0.33 -3.29
CA TYR A 82 -14.02 -0.09 -4.49
C TYR A 82 -12.97 -1.17 -4.66
N ASN A 83 -13.01 -1.89 -5.79
CA ASN A 83 -12.00 -2.89 -6.13
C ASN A 83 -10.83 -2.23 -6.86
N ALA A 84 -9.75 -2.01 -6.12
CA ALA A 84 -8.52 -1.46 -6.67
C ALA A 84 -7.89 -2.42 -7.69
N PRO A 85 -7.25 -1.90 -8.74
CA PRO A 85 -6.48 -2.71 -9.66
C PRO A 85 -5.34 -3.44 -8.95
N VAL A 86 -5.23 -4.74 -9.24
CA VAL A 86 -4.19 -5.63 -8.70
C VAL A 86 -3.25 -6.04 -9.82
N PHE A 87 -1.95 -5.93 -9.59
CA PHE A 87 -0.93 -6.20 -10.61
C PHE A 87 0.43 -6.46 -9.98
N GLU A 88 1.24 -7.26 -10.68
CA GLU A 88 2.61 -7.58 -10.25
C GLU A 88 3.66 -6.65 -10.87
N GLN A 89 3.34 -6.04 -12.01
CA GLN A 89 4.27 -5.19 -12.74
C GLN A 89 3.54 -4.15 -13.59
N ARG A 90 3.78 -2.86 -13.33
CA ARG A 90 3.38 -1.74 -14.19
C ARG A 90 4.40 -0.61 -14.18
N SER A 91 4.50 0.11 -15.29
CA SER A 91 5.34 1.32 -15.36
C SER A 91 4.75 2.50 -14.58
N SER A 92 3.43 2.53 -14.38
CA SER A 92 2.74 3.59 -13.64
C SER A 92 1.51 3.06 -12.87
N LEU A 93 1.12 3.81 -11.84
CA LEU A 93 -0.11 3.57 -11.10
C LEU A 93 -1.33 4.06 -11.89
N PRO A 94 -2.42 3.28 -11.97
CA PRO A 94 -3.68 3.72 -12.57
C PRO A 94 -4.21 4.98 -11.88
N ARG A 95 -4.65 5.94 -12.69
CA ARG A 95 -5.21 7.20 -12.19
C ARG A 95 -6.45 6.99 -11.29
N GLU A 96 -7.23 5.94 -11.56
CA GLU A 96 -8.40 5.57 -10.77
C GLU A 96 -8.11 5.31 -9.28
N LEU A 97 -6.88 4.92 -8.92
CA LEU A 97 -6.50 4.78 -7.50
C LEU A 97 -6.55 6.11 -6.77
N PHE A 98 -6.13 7.19 -7.44
CA PHE A 98 -6.13 8.53 -6.88
C PHE A 98 -7.54 9.12 -6.86
N ASP A 99 -8.33 8.87 -7.90
CA ASP A 99 -9.69 9.41 -8.02
C ASP A 99 -10.68 8.74 -7.06
N ASN A 100 -10.43 7.49 -6.64
CA ASN A 100 -11.32 6.72 -5.76
C ASN A 100 -10.81 6.59 -4.30
N CYS A 101 -9.69 7.22 -3.95
CA CYS A 101 -9.18 7.18 -2.58
C CYS A 101 -9.74 8.31 -1.70
N ALA A 102 -9.90 8.03 -0.41
CA ALA A 102 -10.18 9.06 0.58
C ALA A 102 -8.91 9.83 0.96
N ALA A 103 -7.77 9.15 0.95
CA ALA A 103 -6.45 9.71 1.18
C ALA A 103 -5.37 8.79 0.61
N TYR A 104 -4.19 9.33 0.36
CA TYR A 104 -2.99 8.54 0.06
C TYR A 104 -1.76 9.18 0.68
N VAL A 105 -0.72 8.38 0.87
CA VAL A 105 0.61 8.85 1.24
C VAL A 105 1.66 8.09 0.44
N GLN A 106 2.57 8.82 -0.18
CA GLN A 106 3.69 8.29 -0.94
C GLN A 106 4.99 8.69 -0.26
N VAL A 107 5.91 7.74 -0.16
CA VAL A 107 7.21 7.92 0.46
C VAL A 107 8.29 7.42 -0.50
N ALA A 108 9.24 8.30 -0.82
CA ALA A 108 10.49 7.94 -1.46
C ALA A 108 11.52 7.53 -0.40
N ARG A 109 12.36 6.53 -0.68
CA ARG A 109 13.35 5.97 0.27
C ARG A 109 14.66 5.53 -0.37
#